data_AF-A0A8C7Z2H2-F1
#
_entry.id   AF-A0A8C7Z2H2-F1
#
_cell.length_a   1.000
_cell.length_b   1.000
_cell.length_c   1.000
_cell.angle_alpha   90.00
_cell.angle_beta   90.00
_cell.angle_gamma   90.00
#
_symmetry.space_group_name_H-M   'P 1'
#
loop_
_entity.id
_entity.type
_entity.pdbx_description
1 polymer ?
#
loop_
_entity_poly.entity_id
_entity_poly.type
_entity_poly.pdbx_seq_one_letter_code
_entity_poly.pdbx_strand_id
1 'polypeptide(L)'
;MHRTIFACIMKYSHKAAEYFHSSLMTSLIFRSTELELLYPDLKEYIADMNVMMSLIINGPVKSFCYRRLQYLSSKFQMHILLNEMKELAAQKRVPHRDFYNIRKVDTHIHASSCMNQKHLLRFIKRAMKKYQGEIVHVECGREQTLKDVFESMNLTAYDLSVDTLDMHADRNTFHRFDKFNSKYNPIGESILREIFIKTDNYIEGKYFAHIVKEVMSDLEESKYQNSELRLSIYGRSRDEWDRLAQWAVTHRVYSDNVRWLIQVPRLFDVYQTKKQLANFQEMLENVFMPLFEATINPCSHPELHLFLEHVVGFDSVDDESKPEHHIFNLDSPLPADWTTEDNPPYSYYLYYTYANMTVLNQLRRQRGLHTFVLRPHCGEAGPIHHLVSGFMLSENISHGLLLRKAPVLQYLYYLAQVGIAMSPLSNNSLFLSYHRNPLPEYLSRGLMISLSTDDPLQFHFTKEPLMEEYSIAAQVWKLSSCDMCELARNSVLMSGFSHRAKSYWLGPNYYKEGPLSNDIRRTNVPDIRVAYRSETLTEELHLITQAVRTDAKL
;
A
#
# COMPACT_ATOMS: atom_id res chain seq x y z
N MET A 1 7.35 -23.00 26.98
CA MET A 1 6.34 -22.11 26.38
C MET A 1 6.83 -20.66 26.15
N HIS A 2 8.10 -20.33 26.41
CA HIS A 2 8.66 -18.96 26.32
C HIS A 2 9.61 -18.70 25.13
N ARG A 3 9.81 -19.67 24.22
CA ARG A 3 10.62 -19.45 23.00
C ARG A 3 9.86 -18.69 21.89
N THR A 4 8.54 -18.60 21.97
CA THR A 4 7.69 -18.26 20.81
C THR A 4 7.54 -16.76 20.54
N ILE A 5 7.54 -15.91 21.56
CA ILE A 5 7.40 -14.44 21.37
C ILE A 5 8.66 -13.85 20.73
N PHE A 6 9.82 -14.19 21.30
CA PHE A 6 11.10 -13.69 20.84
C PHE A 6 11.52 -14.37 19.52
N ALA A 7 11.19 -15.65 19.31
CA ALA A 7 11.38 -16.29 18.01
C ALA A 7 10.49 -15.66 16.93
N CYS A 8 9.22 -15.34 17.18
CA CYS A 8 8.41 -14.61 16.20
C CYS A 8 9.01 -13.22 15.90
N ILE A 9 9.29 -12.40 16.92
CA ILE A 9 9.84 -11.05 16.73
C ILE A 9 11.22 -11.11 16.04
N MET A 10 12.09 -12.05 16.39
CA MET A 10 13.42 -12.20 15.78
C MET A 10 13.38 -12.87 14.41
N LYS A 11 12.47 -13.82 14.15
CA LYS A 11 12.30 -14.48 12.84
C LYS A 11 11.75 -13.49 11.81
N TYR A 12 10.83 -12.61 12.21
CA TYR A 12 10.30 -11.56 11.35
C TYR A 12 11.23 -10.34 11.26
N SER A 13 11.93 -9.94 12.32
CA SER A 13 12.96 -8.88 12.23
C SER A 13 14.24 -9.33 11.51
N HIS A 14 14.65 -10.61 11.57
CA HIS A 14 15.71 -11.13 10.71
C HIS A 14 15.28 -11.20 9.25
N LYS A 15 14.03 -11.56 8.93
CA LYS A 15 13.52 -11.49 7.55
C LYS A 15 13.41 -10.05 7.04
N ALA A 16 13.04 -9.09 7.89
CA ALA A 16 13.06 -7.67 7.55
C ALA A 16 14.49 -7.10 7.41
N ALA A 17 15.45 -7.58 8.21
CA ALA A 17 16.86 -7.17 8.14
C ALA A 17 17.65 -7.86 7.01
N GLU A 18 17.29 -9.10 6.64
CA GLU A 18 17.90 -9.83 5.50
C GLU A 18 17.54 -9.21 4.14
N TYR A 19 16.51 -8.37 4.07
CA TYR A 19 16.25 -7.53 2.90
C TYR A 19 17.31 -6.44 2.66
N PHE A 20 18.24 -6.21 3.59
CA PHE A 20 19.28 -5.18 3.47
C PHE A 20 20.73 -5.68 3.48
N HIS A 21 21.02 -6.99 3.57
CA HIS A 21 22.39 -7.52 3.48
C HIS A 21 22.45 -8.86 2.75
N SER A 22 22.63 -8.85 1.43
CA SER A 22 23.58 -9.73 0.70
C SER A 22 23.52 -9.49 -0.81
N SER A 23 24.17 -8.42 -1.25
CA SER A 23 24.69 -8.28 -2.61
C SER A 23 26.16 -8.68 -2.57
N LEU A 24 26.50 -9.97 -2.68
CA LEU A 24 27.85 -10.41 -3.05
C LEU A 24 27.89 -11.93 -3.34
N MET A 25 28.22 -12.25 -4.60
CA MET A 25 28.79 -13.52 -5.10
C MET A 25 27.85 -14.75 -5.00
N THR A 26 27.54 -15.50 -6.05
CA THR A 26 28.46 -16.07 -7.04
C THR A 26 27.66 -16.60 -8.23
N SER A 27 28.22 -16.46 -9.43
CA SER A 27 27.82 -17.18 -10.65
C SER A 27 27.81 -18.70 -10.46
N LEU A 28 26.93 -19.44 -11.15
CA LEU A 28 27.26 -20.62 -11.99
C LEU A 28 26.00 -21.37 -12.47
N ILE A 29 25.90 -21.51 -13.80
CA ILE A 29 25.54 -22.71 -14.58
C ILE A 29 24.20 -23.42 -14.24
N PHE A 30 23.21 -23.22 -15.11
CA PHE A 30 22.02 -24.06 -15.22
C PHE A 30 22.40 -25.49 -15.67
N ARG A 31 22.32 -26.45 -14.75
CA ARG A 31 22.02 -27.84 -15.04
C ARG A 31 20.65 -28.16 -14.42
N SER A 32 19.91 -29.05 -15.06
CA SER A 32 18.59 -29.54 -14.67
C SER A 32 18.61 -30.26 -13.31
N THR A 33 18.66 -29.48 -12.24
CA THR A 33 18.44 -29.91 -10.85
C THR A 33 17.17 -29.24 -10.37
N GLU A 34 16.27 -29.99 -9.73
CA GLU A 34 15.11 -29.44 -9.04
C GLU A 34 15.57 -28.27 -8.14
N LEU A 35 15.00 -27.10 -8.36
CA LEU A 35 15.32 -25.91 -7.57
C LEU A 35 14.54 -25.99 -6.25
N GLU A 36 15.25 -26.21 -5.15
CA GLU A 36 14.66 -26.17 -3.81
C GLU A 36 14.42 -24.70 -3.41
N LEU A 37 13.24 -24.18 -3.74
CA LEU A 37 12.82 -22.83 -3.41
C LEU A 37 11.98 -22.83 -2.14
N LEU A 38 12.53 -22.28 -1.05
CA LEU A 38 11.91 -22.30 0.26
C LEU A 38 10.72 -21.34 0.31
N TYR A 39 9.61 -21.77 0.90
CA TYR A 39 8.48 -20.91 1.23
C TYR A 39 8.02 -21.19 2.68
N PRO A 40 7.29 -20.27 3.32
CA PRO A 40 6.78 -20.51 4.67
C PRO A 40 5.86 -21.73 4.66
N ASP A 41 6.17 -22.71 5.51
CA ASP A 41 5.31 -23.88 5.68
C ASP A 41 3.98 -23.49 6.34
N LEU A 42 2.88 -24.11 5.91
CA LEU A 42 1.55 -23.80 6.40
C LEU A 42 1.41 -24.11 7.89
N LYS A 43 1.99 -25.22 8.35
CA LYS A 43 1.93 -25.61 9.77
C LYS A 43 2.67 -24.63 10.63
N GLU A 44 3.83 -24.17 10.17
CA GLU A 44 4.59 -23.14 10.86
C GLU A 44 3.84 -21.80 10.90
N TYR A 45 3.27 -21.36 9.77
CA TYR A 45 2.48 -20.12 9.71
C TYR A 45 1.28 -20.15 10.67
N ILE A 46 0.49 -21.23 10.68
CA ILE A 46 -0.67 -21.35 11.57
C ILE A 46 -0.22 -21.42 13.03
N ALA A 47 0.88 -22.11 13.34
CA ALA A 47 1.43 -22.15 14.69
C ALA A 47 1.86 -20.74 15.16
N ASP A 48 2.59 -19.99 14.33
CA ASP A 48 3.05 -18.63 14.63
C ASP A 48 1.85 -17.67 14.77
N MET A 49 0.82 -17.81 13.93
CA MET A 49 -0.41 -17.02 14.02
C MET A 49 -1.15 -17.28 15.34
N ASN A 50 -1.30 -18.55 15.75
CA ASN A 50 -1.91 -18.92 17.02
C ASN A 50 -1.15 -18.35 18.22
N VAL A 51 0.19 -18.36 18.15
CA VAL A 51 1.04 -17.73 19.17
C VAL A 51 0.73 -16.24 19.25
N MET A 52 0.76 -15.53 18.12
CA MET A 52 0.46 -14.10 18.09
C MET A 52 -0.93 -13.77 18.64
N MET A 53 -1.95 -14.55 18.25
CA MET A 53 -3.31 -14.42 18.77
C MET A 53 -3.36 -14.63 20.28
N SER A 54 -2.66 -15.63 20.81
CA SER A 54 -2.57 -15.89 22.26
C SER A 54 -1.95 -14.73 23.04
N LEU A 55 -1.00 -14.00 22.44
CA LEU A 55 -0.34 -12.85 23.06
C LEU A 55 -1.25 -11.64 23.14
N ILE A 56 -2.04 -11.41 22.09
CA ILE A 56 -2.96 -10.27 22.02
C ILE A 56 -4.05 -10.36 23.09
N ILE A 57 -4.51 -11.57 23.38
CA ILE A 57 -5.53 -11.83 24.41
C ILE A 57 -4.93 -11.96 25.82
N ASN A 58 -3.61 -12.08 25.96
CA ASN A 58 -2.95 -12.22 27.26
C ASN A 58 -3.04 -10.90 28.05
N GLY A 59 -3.76 -10.94 29.18
CA GLY A 59 -4.03 -9.77 30.03
C GLY A 59 -2.76 -9.04 30.50
N PRO A 60 -1.81 -9.71 31.18
CA PRO A 60 -0.55 -9.11 31.60
C PRO A 60 0.26 -8.47 30.46
N VAL A 61 0.40 -9.16 29.32
CA VAL A 61 1.12 -8.62 28.14
C VAL A 61 0.41 -7.38 27.60
N LYS A 62 -0.92 -7.41 27.50
CA LYS A 62 -1.71 -6.25 27.08
C LYS A 62 -1.52 -5.05 28.00
N SER A 63 -1.56 -5.25 29.32
CA SER A 63 -1.30 -4.18 30.30
C SER A 63 0.12 -3.64 30.21
N PHE A 64 1.11 -4.52 30.01
CA PHE A 64 2.50 -4.12 29.82
C PHE A 64 2.67 -3.25 28.56
N CYS A 65 2.26 -3.75 27.39
CA CYS A 65 2.36 -3.03 26.13
C CYS A 65 1.61 -1.70 26.17
N TYR A 66 0.40 -1.68 26.76
CA TYR A 66 -0.33 -0.42 26.95
C TYR A 66 0.48 0.60 27.77
N ARG A 67 1.07 0.19 28.89
CA ARG A 67 1.93 1.08 29.70
C ARG A 67 3.15 1.56 28.93
N ARG A 68 3.80 0.70 28.13
CA ARG A 68 4.93 1.10 27.28
C ARG A 68 4.51 2.14 26.24
N LEU A 69 3.38 1.93 25.57
CA LEU A 69 2.84 2.87 24.58
C LEU A 69 2.47 4.23 25.20
N GLN A 70 1.93 4.25 26.43
CA GLN A 70 1.68 5.49 27.18
C GLN A 70 2.98 6.19 27.59
N TYR A 71 4.00 5.42 27.97
CA TYR A 71 5.34 5.92 28.23
C TYR A 71 5.93 6.60 26.98
N LEU A 72 5.86 5.96 25.82
CA LEU A 72 6.38 6.52 24.55
C LEU A 72 5.73 7.87 24.21
N SER A 73 4.39 7.96 24.32
CA SER A 73 3.67 9.23 24.12
C SER A 73 4.11 10.31 25.10
N SER A 74 4.18 9.98 26.40
CA SER A 74 4.61 10.92 27.45
C SER A 74 6.06 11.37 27.26
N LYS A 75 6.96 10.46 26.89
CA LYS A 75 8.37 10.74 26.63
C LYS A 75 8.52 11.70 25.45
N PHE A 76 7.73 11.52 24.39
CA PHE A 76 7.77 12.41 23.23
C PHE A 76 7.24 13.80 23.57
N GLN A 77 6.17 13.89 24.37
CA GLN A 77 5.67 15.18 24.84
C GLN A 77 6.74 15.93 25.66
N MET A 78 7.46 15.24 26.54
CA MET A 78 8.59 15.83 27.26
C MET A 78 9.70 16.28 26.31
N HIS A 79 10.04 15.47 25.30
CA HIS A 79 11.03 15.83 24.27
C HIS A 79 10.66 17.13 23.55
N ILE A 80 9.41 17.25 23.11
CA ILE A 80 8.91 18.47 22.44
C ILE A 80 9.06 19.69 23.36
N LEU A 81 8.62 19.59 24.63
CA LEU A 81 8.75 20.69 25.60
C LEU A 81 10.20 21.16 25.81
N LEU A 82 11.18 20.26 25.71
CA LEU A 82 12.59 20.56 25.94
C LEU A 82 13.36 20.97 24.67
N ASN A 83 12.92 20.50 23.50
CA ASN A 83 13.75 20.52 22.29
C ASN A 83 13.09 21.13 21.05
N GLU A 84 11.79 21.43 21.04
CA GLU A 84 11.09 21.98 19.86
C GLU A 84 11.78 23.24 19.30
N MET A 85 12.17 24.17 20.17
CA MET A 85 12.87 25.39 19.75
C MET A 85 14.25 25.11 19.14
N LYS A 86 14.93 24.04 19.60
CA LYS A 86 16.23 23.62 19.04
C LYS A 86 16.05 22.92 17.70
N GLU A 87 15.03 22.08 17.57
CA GLU A 87 14.63 21.45 16.31
C GLU A 87 14.32 22.52 15.26
N LEU A 88 13.50 23.51 15.61
CA LEU A 88 13.16 24.64 14.74
C LEU A 88 14.40 25.45 14.35
N ALA A 89 15.29 25.75 15.31
CA ALA A 89 16.54 26.45 15.03
C ALA A 89 17.46 25.66 14.10
N ALA A 90 17.49 24.32 14.21
CA ALA A 90 18.26 23.46 13.32
C ALA A 90 17.72 23.49 11.89
N GLN A 91 16.40 23.41 11.70
CA GLN A 91 15.79 23.53 10.37
C GLN A 91 16.09 24.89 9.72
N LYS A 92 15.95 26.00 10.49
CA LYS A 92 16.23 27.35 9.99
C LYS A 92 17.69 27.58 9.57
N ARG A 93 18.63 26.79 10.08
CA ARG A 93 20.05 26.86 9.68
C ARG A 93 20.32 26.18 8.34
N VAL A 94 19.40 25.36 7.84
CA VAL A 94 19.54 24.69 6.54
C VAL A 94 19.00 25.60 5.44
N PRO A 95 19.87 26.17 4.58
CA PRO A 95 19.40 27.03 3.50
C PRO A 95 18.64 26.21 2.46
N HIS A 96 17.63 26.82 1.84
CA HIS A 96 16.85 26.28 0.71
C HIS A 96 16.05 24.99 0.98
N ARG A 97 16.01 24.49 2.23
CA ARG A 97 15.20 23.32 2.60
C ARG A 97 14.08 23.72 3.54
N ASP A 98 12.90 23.30 3.15
CA ASP A 98 11.65 23.42 3.87
C ASP A 98 10.75 22.24 3.48
N PHE A 99 9.53 22.23 3.97
CA PHE A 99 8.57 21.17 3.71
C PHE A 99 8.20 20.98 2.21
N TYR A 100 8.29 22.04 1.39
CA TYR A 100 7.97 21.98 -0.04
C TYR A 100 9.12 21.39 -0.85
N ASN A 101 10.36 21.59 -0.40
CA ASN A 101 11.58 21.20 -1.12
C ASN A 101 12.18 19.87 -0.67
N ILE A 102 11.43 19.07 0.09
CA ILE A 102 11.80 17.71 0.49
C ILE A 102 10.96 16.68 -0.25
N ARG A 103 11.55 15.51 -0.49
CA ARG A 103 10.89 14.42 -1.20
C ARG A 103 9.82 13.77 -0.33
N LYS A 104 8.66 13.53 -0.92
CA LYS A 104 7.55 12.80 -0.30
C LYS A 104 6.89 11.90 -1.32
N VAL A 105 6.53 10.71 -0.86
CA VAL A 105 5.90 9.67 -1.69
C VAL A 105 4.48 9.47 -1.19
N ASP A 106 3.51 9.53 -2.08
CA ASP A 106 2.18 9.00 -1.80
C ASP A 106 2.26 7.47 -1.83
N THR A 107 2.33 6.87 -0.64
CA THR A 107 2.56 5.43 -0.46
C THR A 107 1.27 4.61 -0.60
N HIS A 108 0.11 5.26 -0.60
CA HIS A 108 -1.18 4.58 -0.75
C HIS A 108 -2.17 5.38 -1.59
N ILE A 109 -2.30 4.97 -2.86
CA ILE A 109 -3.17 5.62 -3.85
C ILE A 109 -3.61 4.62 -4.93
N HIS A 110 -4.90 4.64 -5.26
CA HIS A 110 -5.48 3.81 -6.31
C HIS A 110 -5.41 4.50 -7.67
N ALA A 111 -4.91 3.80 -8.70
CA ALA A 111 -4.71 4.42 -10.02
C ALA A 111 -6.02 4.90 -10.65
N SER A 112 -7.13 4.19 -10.43
CA SER A 112 -8.46 4.53 -10.96
C SER A 112 -9.02 5.85 -10.40
N SER A 113 -8.49 6.33 -9.28
CA SER A 113 -8.95 7.53 -8.56
C SER A 113 -7.82 8.53 -8.33
N CYS A 114 -6.69 8.39 -9.02
CA CYS A 114 -5.49 9.21 -8.77
C CYS A 114 -5.62 10.69 -9.19
N MET A 115 -6.68 11.04 -9.92
CA MET A 115 -7.00 12.41 -10.33
C MET A 115 -8.17 12.98 -9.50
N ASN A 116 -8.23 14.29 -9.32
CA ASN A 116 -9.43 14.91 -8.72
C ASN A 116 -10.59 15.01 -9.72
N GLN A 117 -11.79 15.31 -9.22
CA GLN A 117 -13.02 15.36 -10.02
C GLN A 117 -12.99 16.44 -11.10
N LYS A 118 -12.40 17.60 -10.79
CA LYS A 118 -12.29 18.71 -11.74
C LYS A 118 -11.41 18.32 -12.92
N HIS A 119 -10.34 17.56 -12.69
CA HIS A 119 -9.47 17.03 -13.71
C HIS A 119 -10.21 16.02 -14.59
N LEU A 120 -10.85 15.01 -13.99
CA LEU A 120 -11.64 14.02 -14.73
C LEU A 120 -12.75 14.69 -15.57
N LEU A 121 -13.52 15.61 -14.98
CA LEU A 121 -14.56 16.36 -15.68
C LEU A 121 -14.00 17.12 -16.89
N ARG A 122 -12.90 17.85 -16.70
CA ARG A 122 -12.24 18.60 -17.78
C ARG A 122 -11.78 17.67 -18.88
N PHE A 123 -11.27 16.48 -18.52
CA PHE A 123 -10.87 15.46 -19.48
C PHE A 123 -12.07 14.98 -20.30
N ILE A 124 -13.17 14.57 -19.64
CA ILE A 124 -14.40 14.10 -20.29
C ILE A 124 -14.94 15.17 -21.24
N LYS A 125 -15.08 16.41 -20.78
CA LYS A 125 -15.55 17.53 -21.63
C LYS A 125 -14.66 17.76 -22.85
N ARG A 126 -13.33 17.62 -22.70
CA ARG A 126 -12.39 17.75 -23.82
C ARG A 126 -12.50 16.57 -24.79
N ALA A 127 -12.66 15.35 -24.27
CA ALA A 127 -12.87 14.15 -25.10
C ALA A 127 -14.17 14.25 -25.91
N MET A 128 -15.28 14.65 -25.28
CA MET A 128 -16.57 14.90 -25.94
C MET A 128 -16.52 15.99 -27.01
N LYS A 129 -15.52 16.88 -27.01
CA LYS A 129 -15.36 17.91 -28.05
C LYS A 129 -14.47 17.44 -29.19
N LYS A 130 -13.44 16.64 -28.88
CA LYS A 130 -12.38 16.28 -29.84
C LYS A 130 -12.57 14.91 -30.48
N TYR A 131 -13.18 13.96 -29.78
CA TYR A 131 -13.24 12.54 -30.15
C TYR A 131 -14.69 12.04 -30.27
N GLN A 132 -15.61 12.88 -30.75
CA GLN A 132 -17.05 12.58 -30.80
C GLN A 132 -17.39 11.31 -31.59
N GLY A 133 -16.74 11.11 -32.74
CA GLY A 133 -16.98 9.96 -33.61
C GLY A 133 -16.11 8.74 -33.30
N GLU A 134 -15.31 8.77 -32.23
CA GLU A 134 -14.53 7.60 -31.82
C GLU A 134 -15.48 6.54 -31.25
N ILE A 135 -15.37 5.31 -31.73
CA ILE A 135 -16.18 4.18 -31.24
C ILE A 135 -15.58 3.75 -29.91
N VAL A 136 -16.38 3.80 -28.84
CA VAL A 136 -15.90 3.61 -27.47
C VAL A 136 -16.54 2.43 -26.75
N HIS A 137 -17.65 1.93 -27.26
CA HIS A 137 -18.39 0.84 -26.65
C HIS A 137 -19.15 0.04 -27.71
N VAL A 138 -19.39 -1.24 -27.42
CA VAL A 138 -20.21 -2.11 -28.26
C VAL A 138 -21.27 -2.75 -27.38
N GLU A 139 -22.53 -2.47 -27.70
CA GLU A 139 -23.67 -3.02 -26.98
C GLU A 139 -24.52 -3.85 -27.95
N CYS A 140 -24.75 -5.13 -27.63
CA CYS A 140 -25.53 -6.06 -28.47
C CYS A 140 -25.06 -6.13 -29.94
N GLY A 141 -23.76 -5.99 -30.20
CA GLY A 141 -23.17 -5.99 -31.54
C GLY A 141 -23.30 -4.66 -32.31
N ARG A 142 -23.87 -3.62 -31.69
CA ARG A 142 -23.91 -2.27 -32.25
C ARG A 142 -22.78 -1.42 -31.67
N GLU A 143 -21.94 -0.91 -32.56
CA GLU A 143 -20.91 0.06 -32.23
C GLU A 143 -21.55 1.40 -31.83
N GLN A 144 -21.13 1.93 -30.68
CA GLN A 144 -21.54 3.24 -30.17
C GLN A 144 -20.34 4.18 -30.16
N THR A 145 -20.51 5.34 -30.78
CA THR A 145 -19.54 6.43 -30.69
C THR A 145 -19.61 7.09 -29.31
N LEU A 146 -18.56 7.83 -28.94
CA LEU A 146 -18.58 8.62 -27.71
C LEU A 146 -19.79 9.55 -27.68
N LYS A 147 -20.16 10.13 -28.83
CA LYS A 147 -21.36 10.95 -28.95
C LYS A 147 -22.63 10.14 -28.66
N ASP A 148 -22.78 8.96 -29.24
CA ASP A 148 -23.96 8.10 -29.03
C ASP A 148 -24.15 7.72 -27.56
N VAL A 149 -23.06 7.42 -26.84
CA VAL A 149 -23.09 7.07 -25.41
C VAL A 149 -23.61 8.24 -24.56
N PHE A 150 -23.22 9.48 -24.86
CA PHE A 150 -23.72 10.64 -24.11
C PHE A 150 -25.14 11.03 -24.52
N GLU A 151 -25.51 10.83 -25.79
CA GLU A 151 -26.88 11.05 -26.28
C GLU A 151 -27.88 10.04 -25.68
N SER A 152 -27.48 8.77 -25.49
CA SER A 152 -28.34 7.76 -24.85
C SER A 152 -28.63 8.07 -23.37
N MET A 153 -27.71 8.77 -22.70
CA MET A 153 -27.89 9.28 -21.33
C MET A 153 -28.63 10.62 -21.27
N ASN A 154 -28.97 11.21 -22.42
CA ASN A 154 -29.55 12.55 -22.54
C ASN A 154 -28.71 13.65 -21.85
N LEU A 155 -27.38 13.57 -21.99
CA LEU A 155 -26.42 14.49 -21.38
C LEU A 155 -25.54 15.18 -22.43
N THR A 156 -25.39 16.51 -22.30
CA THR A 156 -24.41 17.26 -23.10
C THR A 156 -23.17 17.64 -22.29
N ALA A 157 -22.08 18.00 -22.99
CA ALA A 157 -20.87 18.49 -22.33
C ALA A 157 -21.09 19.79 -21.52
N TYR A 158 -22.16 20.54 -21.81
CA TYR A 158 -22.52 21.74 -21.06
C TYR A 158 -23.14 21.37 -19.71
N ASP A 159 -23.96 20.32 -19.67
CA ASP A 159 -24.71 19.88 -18.48
C ASP A 159 -23.82 19.24 -17.42
N LEU A 160 -22.66 18.71 -17.81
CA LEU A 160 -21.72 18.08 -16.89
C LEU A 160 -21.08 19.11 -15.94
N SER A 161 -21.30 18.95 -14.64
CA SER A 161 -20.59 19.63 -13.56
C SER A 161 -19.89 18.62 -12.65
N VAL A 162 -19.10 19.12 -11.70
CA VAL A 162 -18.47 18.27 -10.68
C VAL A 162 -19.55 17.55 -9.86
N ASP A 163 -20.62 18.25 -9.50
CA ASP A 163 -21.74 17.68 -8.73
C ASP A 163 -22.49 16.61 -9.53
N THR A 164 -22.69 16.80 -10.84
CA THR A 164 -23.37 15.78 -11.67
C THR A 164 -22.55 14.52 -11.86
N LEU A 165 -21.21 14.59 -11.75
CA LEU A 165 -20.38 13.38 -11.78
C LEU A 165 -20.65 12.49 -10.56
N ASP A 166 -21.09 13.08 -9.45
CA ASP A 166 -21.43 12.41 -8.19
C ASP A 166 -20.36 11.42 -7.70
N MET A 167 -19.09 11.80 -7.87
CA MET A 167 -17.94 10.95 -7.49
C MET A 167 -17.41 11.23 -6.09
N HIS A 168 -17.90 12.25 -5.38
CA HIS A 168 -17.36 12.60 -4.07
C HIS A 168 -17.95 11.68 -3.01
N ALA A 169 -17.12 11.24 -2.06
CA ALA A 169 -17.63 10.61 -0.85
C ALA A 169 -18.37 11.66 -0.02
N ASP A 170 -19.57 11.32 0.44
CA ASP A 170 -20.45 12.23 1.17
C ASP A 170 -20.78 11.66 2.55
N ARG A 171 -21.67 12.33 3.31
CA ARG A 171 -22.11 11.82 4.61
C ARG A 171 -22.79 10.44 4.54
N ASN A 172 -23.26 10.04 3.35
CA ASN A 172 -23.96 8.78 3.14
C ASN A 172 -23.00 7.61 2.86
N THR A 173 -21.71 7.85 2.61
CA THR A 173 -20.69 6.81 2.45
C THR A 173 -20.14 6.28 3.77
N PHE A 174 -20.37 6.99 4.88
CA PHE A 174 -19.90 6.58 6.20
C PHE A 174 -20.48 5.22 6.60
N HIS A 175 -19.61 4.22 6.84
CA HIS A 175 -19.93 2.80 7.05
C HIS A 175 -20.71 2.13 5.90
N ARG A 176 -20.70 2.70 4.70
CA ARG A 176 -21.42 2.18 3.52
C ARG A 176 -20.45 1.99 2.36
N PHE A 177 -19.63 0.94 2.47
CA PHE A 177 -18.62 0.61 1.46
C PHE A 177 -19.26 0.25 0.10
N ASP A 178 -20.48 -0.27 0.09
CA ASP A 178 -21.28 -0.49 -1.12
C ASP A 178 -21.55 0.82 -1.88
N LYS A 179 -21.94 1.89 -1.16
CA LYS A 179 -22.13 3.22 -1.74
C LYS A 179 -20.80 3.82 -2.18
N PHE A 180 -19.73 3.60 -1.43
CA PHE A 180 -18.39 4.02 -1.85
C PHE A 180 -17.98 3.37 -3.17
N ASN A 181 -18.18 2.05 -3.33
CA ASN A 181 -17.90 1.36 -4.59
C ASN A 181 -18.68 1.94 -5.79
N SER A 182 -19.91 2.42 -5.58
CA SER A 182 -20.66 3.11 -6.65
C SER A 182 -20.07 4.47 -7.02
N LYS A 183 -19.32 5.12 -6.13
CA LYS A 183 -18.63 6.39 -6.40
C LYS A 183 -17.43 6.25 -7.35
N TYR A 184 -17.16 5.06 -7.91
CA TYR A 184 -16.26 4.93 -9.06
C TYR A 184 -16.97 5.03 -10.41
N ASN A 185 -18.31 5.00 -10.46
CA ASN A 185 -19.12 5.12 -11.68
C ASN A 185 -19.55 6.58 -11.96
N PRO A 186 -18.93 7.31 -12.91
CA PRO A 186 -19.29 8.70 -13.18
C PRO A 186 -20.79 8.84 -13.49
N ILE A 187 -21.47 9.77 -12.82
CA ILE A 187 -22.92 10.01 -12.97
C ILE A 187 -23.76 8.78 -12.53
N GLY A 188 -23.15 7.81 -11.84
CA GLY A 188 -23.77 6.53 -11.51
C GLY A 188 -23.67 5.48 -12.63
N GLU A 189 -23.11 5.83 -13.78
CA GLU A 189 -23.10 4.97 -14.97
C GLU A 189 -21.80 4.16 -15.09
N SER A 190 -21.93 2.83 -15.11
CA SER A 190 -20.79 1.90 -15.18
C SER A 190 -20.04 1.98 -16.51
N ILE A 191 -20.75 2.28 -17.60
CA ILE A 191 -20.16 2.43 -18.94
C ILE A 191 -19.17 3.60 -19.01
N LEU A 192 -19.42 4.71 -18.32
CA LEU A 192 -18.46 5.84 -18.27
C LEU A 192 -17.19 5.46 -17.49
N ARG A 193 -17.32 4.66 -16.43
CA ARG A 193 -16.16 4.11 -15.73
C ARG A 193 -15.36 3.19 -16.63
N GLU A 194 -16.04 2.32 -17.38
CA GLU A 194 -15.41 1.42 -18.35
C GLU A 194 -14.61 2.23 -19.38
N ILE A 195 -15.22 3.25 -19.99
CA ILE A 195 -14.58 4.05 -21.05
C ILE A 195 -13.40 4.87 -20.53
N PHE A 196 -13.54 5.55 -19.37
CA PHE A 196 -12.56 6.54 -18.92
C PHE A 196 -11.57 6.06 -17.85
N ILE A 197 -11.90 5.01 -17.09
CA ILE A 197 -11.19 4.65 -15.84
C ILE A 197 -10.76 3.16 -15.83
N LYS A 198 -10.97 2.42 -16.92
CA LYS A 198 -10.45 1.04 -17.07
C LYS A 198 -9.27 0.99 -18.04
N THR A 199 -8.35 0.08 -17.74
CA THR A 199 -7.20 -0.28 -18.58
C THR A 199 -7.60 -1.18 -19.75
N ASP A 200 -8.66 -1.96 -19.57
CA ASP A 200 -9.16 -2.97 -20.49
C ASP A 200 -10.61 -2.63 -20.85
N ASN A 201 -10.81 -2.15 -22.08
CA ASN A 201 -12.09 -1.77 -22.67
C ASN A 201 -11.96 -1.77 -24.21
N TYR A 202 -13.02 -1.42 -24.94
CA TYR A 202 -13.04 -1.43 -26.41
C TYR A 202 -11.96 -0.54 -27.07
N ILE A 203 -11.59 0.59 -26.44
CA ILE A 203 -10.51 1.49 -26.92
C ILE A 203 -9.17 1.20 -26.24
N GLU A 204 -9.00 -0.01 -25.74
CA GLU A 204 -7.77 -0.51 -25.13
C GLU A 204 -7.25 0.41 -24.01
N GLY A 205 -8.15 1.01 -23.23
CA GLY A 205 -7.80 1.86 -22.09
C GLY A 205 -7.11 3.20 -22.46
N LYS A 206 -7.19 3.63 -23.72
CA LYS A 206 -6.56 4.85 -24.25
C LYS A 206 -6.83 6.11 -23.43
N TYR A 207 -8.08 6.33 -23.01
CA TYR A 207 -8.44 7.51 -22.22
C TYR A 207 -7.87 7.46 -20.82
N PHE A 208 -7.96 6.31 -20.15
CA PHE A 208 -7.40 6.16 -18.81
C PHE A 208 -5.88 6.37 -18.82
N ALA A 209 -5.17 5.79 -19.79
CA ALA A 209 -3.74 6.02 -19.97
C ALA A 209 -3.40 7.51 -20.16
N HIS A 210 -4.22 8.25 -20.91
CA HIS A 210 -4.00 9.69 -21.10
C HIS A 210 -4.21 10.48 -19.81
N ILE A 211 -5.23 10.14 -19.00
CA ILE A 211 -5.45 10.76 -17.69
C ILE A 211 -4.26 10.50 -16.76
N VAL A 212 -3.82 9.25 -16.66
CA VAL A 212 -2.67 8.88 -15.82
C VAL A 212 -1.41 9.63 -16.25
N LYS A 213 -1.18 9.80 -17.56
CA LYS A 213 -0.04 10.59 -18.05
C LYS A 213 -0.14 12.08 -17.72
N GLU A 214 -1.33 12.66 -17.68
CA GLU A 214 -1.51 14.04 -17.19
C GLU A 214 -1.16 14.13 -15.70
N VAL A 215 -1.54 13.14 -14.88
CA VAL A 215 -1.14 13.06 -13.47
C VAL A 215 0.38 12.88 -13.32
N MET A 216 1.00 12.01 -14.12
CA MET A 216 2.47 11.84 -14.15
C MET A 216 3.19 13.14 -14.51
N SER A 217 2.70 13.87 -15.50
CA SER A 217 3.25 15.16 -15.89
C SER A 217 3.17 16.19 -14.76
N ASP A 218 2.05 16.23 -14.03
CA ASP A 218 1.90 17.12 -12.86
C ASP A 218 2.88 16.74 -11.73
N LEU A 219 3.13 15.44 -11.49
CA LEU A 219 4.12 14.96 -10.51
C LEU A 219 5.56 15.31 -10.90
N GLU A 220 5.90 15.22 -12.19
CA GLU A 220 7.20 15.60 -12.72
C GLU A 220 7.44 17.11 -12.61
N GLU A 221 6.43 17.92 -12.89
CA GLU A 221 6.46 19.38 -12.74
C GLU A 221 6.64 19.80 -11.28
N SER A 222 5.89 19.19 -10.35
CA SER A 222 5.98 19.46 -8.91
C SER A 222 7.35 19.06 -8.32
N LYS A 223 8.10 18.21 -9.03
CA LYS A 223 9.45 17.74 -8.74
C LYS A 223 9.60 16.92 -7.47
N TYR A 224 9.04 17.32 -6.32
CA TYR A 224 9.29 16.71 -5.00
C TYR A 224 8.24 15.69 -4.55
N GLN A 225 7.16 15.54 -5.33
CA GLN A 225 6.10 14.58 -5.09
C GLN A 225 6.28 13.36 -6.00
N ASN A 226 6.10 12.19 -5.40
CA ASN A 226 6.26 10.88 -6.01
C ASN A 226 5.06 10.01 -5.59
N SER A 227 4.77 8.93 -6.32
CA SER A 227 3.55 8.15 -6.07
C SER A 227 3.73 6.66 -6.32
N GLU A 228 3.05 5.85 -5.52
CA GLU A 228 2.94 4.39 -5.68
C GLU A 228 1.50 4.00 -6.02
N LEU A 229 1.16 4.11 -7.31
CA LEU A 229 -0.18 3.86 -7.83
C LEU A 229 -0.51 2.36 -7.83
N ARG A 230 -1.76 2.02 -7.49
CA ARG A 230 -2.24 0.63 -7.51
C ARG A 230 -3.09 0.31 -8.74
N LEU A 231 -2.71 -0.74 -9.47
CA LEU A 231 -3.47 -1.30 -10.59
C LEU A 231 -4.02 -2.68 -10.22
N SER A 232 -5.21 -3.01 -10.68
CA SER A 232 -5.87 -4.27 -10.33
C SER A 232 -5.50 -5.40 -11.29
N ILE A 233 -5.16 -6.55 -10.71
CA ILE A 233 -5.28 -7.87 -11.34
C ILE A 233 -6.30 -8.66 -10.52
N TYR A 234 -7.34 -9.17 -11.17
CA TYR A 234 -8.45 -9.84 -10.52
C TYR A 234 -8.23 -11.34 -10.37
N GLY A 235 -7.32 -11.93 -11.17
CA GLY A 235 -7.04 -13.36 -11.14
C GLY A 235 -8.16 -14.21 -11.76
N ARG A 236 -8.98 -13.64 -12.64
CA ARG A 236 -10.06 -14.37 -13.34
C ARG A 236 -9.55 -15.10 -14.58
N SER A 237 -8.46 -14.61 -15.15
CA SER A 237 -7.83 -15.20 -16.34
C SER A 237 -6.33 -14.93 -16.35
N ARG A 238 -5.56 -15.85 -16.94
CA ARG A 238 -4.10 -15.74 -17.08
C ARG A 238 -3.66 -14.56 -17.96
N ASP A 239 -4.50 -14.19 -18.92
CA ASP A 239 -4.23 -13.12 -19.89
C ASP A 239 -4.34 -11.71 -19.30
N GLU A 240 -4.84 -11.54 -18.08
CA GLU A 240 -4.98 -10.23 -17.44
C GLU A 240 -3.64 -9.49 -17.32
N TRP A 241 -2.55 -10.23 -17.04
CA TRP A 241 -1.21 -9.65 -16.95
C TRP A 241 -0.70 -9.13 -18.29
N ASP A 242 -0.86 -9.93 -19.34
CA ASP A 242 -0.40 -9.55 -20.68
C ASP A 242 -1.22 -8.36 -21.21
N ARG A 243 -2.54 -8.34 -20.99
CA ARG A 243 -3.38 -7.19 -21.35
C ARG A 243 -2.99 -5.93 -20.59
N LEU A 244 -2.73 -6.03 -19.29
CA LEU A 244 -2.30 -4.88 -18.48
C LEU A 244 -0.92 -4.37 -18.92
N ALA A 245 0.02 -5.28 -19.18
CA ALA A 245 1.35 -4.92 -19.65
C ALA A 245 1.32 -4.30 -21.05
N GLN A 246 0.53 -4.86 -21.97
CA GLN A 246 0.29 -4.31 -23.30
C GLN A 246 -0.27 -2.89 -23.20
N TRP A 247 -1.26 -2.66 -22.34
CA TRP A 247 -1.82 -1.33 -22.08
C TRP A 247 -0.72 -0.34 -21.64
N ALA A 248 0.10 -0.72 -20.66
CA ALA A 248 1.15 0.13 -20.11
C ALA A 248 2.23 0.48 -21.15
N VAL A 249 2.69 -0.51 -21.93
CA VAL A 249 3.75 -0.35 -22.93
C VAL A 249 3.23 0.42 -24.15
N THR A 250 2.08 0.03 -24.70
CA THR A 250 1.48 0.66 -25.90
C THR A 250 1.23 2.14 -25.68
N HIS A 251 0.67 2.49 -24.52
CA HIS A 251 0.33 3.88 -24.21
C HIS A 251 1.47 4.67 -23.55
N ARG A 252 2.61 4.01 -23.30
CA ARG A 252 3.81 4.55 -22.63
C ARG A 252 3.48 5.17 -21.27
N VAL A 253 2.79 4.42 -20.42
CA VAL A 253 2.34 4.85 -19.09
C VAL A 253 3.48 4.63 -18.08
N TYR A 254 4.54 5.43 -18.22
CA TYR A 254 5.74 5.37 -17.40
C TYR A 254 6.17 6.76 -16.92
N SER A 255 6.70 6.82 -15.69
CA SER A 255 7.36 8.00 -15.13
C SER A 255 8.41 7.60 -14.10
N ASP A 256 9.51 8.36 -14.04
CA ASP A 256 10.51 8.22 -12.97
C ASP A 256 9.92 8.53 -11.59
N ASN A 257 8.80 9.28 -11.54
CA ASN A 257 8.16 9.69 -10.31
C ASN A 257 7.09 8.70 -9.80
N VAL A 258 6.78 7.66 -10.57
CA VAL A 258 5.69 6.70 -10.26
C VAL A 258 6.22 5.28 -10.18
N ARG A 259 5.73 4.51 -9.21
CA ARG A 259 5.88 3.05 -9.16
C ARG A 259 4.52 2.39 -9.04
N TRP A 260 4.45 1.12 -9.44
CA TRP A 260 3.20 0.37 -9.47
C TRP A 260 3.15 -0.67 -8.37
N LEU A 261 2.02 -0.74 -7.67
CA LEU A 261 1.63 -1.92 -6.90
C LEU A 261 0.48 -2.62 -7.62
N ILE A 262 0.47 -3.94 -7.54
CA ILE A 262 -0.60 -4.76 -8.11
C ILE A 262 -1.54 -5.16 -6.99
N GLN A 263 -2.74 -4.60 -7.01
CA GLN A 263 -3.77 -4.92 -6.04
C GLN A 263 -4.61 -6.09 -6.52
N VAL A 264 -4.78 -7.09 -5.65
CA VAL A 264 -5.60 -8.27 -5.89
C VAL A 264 -6.86 -8.17 -5.01
N PRO A 265 -8.03 -7.90 -5.59
CA PRO A 265 -9.28 -7.85 -4.84
C PRO A 265 -9.69 -9.23 -4.31
N ARG A 266 -10.13 -9.29 -3.04
CA ARG A 266 -10.60 -10.52 -2.37
C ARG A 266 -12.05 -10.85 -2.76
N LEU A 267 -12.28 -11.12 -4.05
CA LEU A 267 -13.61 -11.30 -4.65
C LEU A 267 -13.84 -12.70 -5.22
N PHE A 268 -13.14 -13.73 -4.70
CA PHE A 268 -13.27 -15.10 -5.19
C PHE A 268 -14.71 -15.61 -5.16
N ASP A 269 -15.44 -15.34 -4.09
CA ASP A 269 -16.88 -15.66 -3.94
C ASP A 269 -17.72 -15.17 -5.12
N VAL A 270 -17.47 -13.93 -5.57
CA VAL A 270 -18.17 -13.32 -6.72
C VAL A 270 -17.84 -14.07 -8.02
N TYR A 271 -16.59 -14.45 -8.21
CA TYR A 271 -16.13 -15.15 -9.41
C TYR A 271 -16.61 -16.60 -9.44
N GLN A 272 -16.60 -17.27 -8.29
CA GLN A 272 -17.10 -18.63 -8.10
C GLN A 272 -18.61 -18.70 -8.35
N THR A 273 -19.38 -17.78 -7.76
CA THR A 273 -20.85 -17.69 -7.97
C THR A 273 -21.19 -17.49 -9.46
N LYS A 274 -20.36 -16.72 -10.18
CA LYS A 274 -20.49 -16.50 -11.63
C LYS A 274 -19.89 -17.62 -12.48
N LYS A 275 -19.35 -18.68 -11.86
CA LYS A 275 -18.67 -19.81 -12.52
C LYS A 275 -17.55 -19.36 -13.45
N GLN A 276 -16.87 -18.28 -13.09
CA GLN A 276 -15.68 -17.78 -13.80
C GLN A 276 -14.41 -18.48 -13.36
N LEU A 277 -14.40 -19.04 -12.15
CA LEU A 277 -13.33 -19.85 -11.59
C LEU A 277 -13.94 -21.15 -11.07
N ALA A 278 -13.15 -22.21 -11.02
CA ALA A 278 -13.54 -23.50 -10.48
C ALA A 278 -13.15 -23.66 -8.99
N ASN A 279 -11.98 -23.14 -8.62
CA ASN A 279 -11.43 -23.18 -7.26
C ASN A 279 -10.44 -22.04 -7.03
N PHE A 280 -10.00 -21.88 -5.77
CA PHE A 280 -9.06 -20.82 -5.42
C PHE A 280 -7.66 -21.00 -6.04
N GLN A 281 -7.25 -22.24 -6.32
CA GLN A 281 -5.99 -22.52 -7.01
C GLN A 281 -5.93 -21.88 -8.39
N GLU A 282 -7.03 -21.93 -9.16
CA GLU A 282 -7.11 -21.26 -10.47
C GLU A 282 -6.89 -19.75 -10.36
N MET A 283 -7.46 -19.11 -9.32
CA MET A 283 -7.21 -17.68 -9.05
C MET A 283 -5.72 -17.40 -8.82
N LEU A 284 -5.06 -18.22 -7.98
CA LEU A 284 -3.63 -18.09 -7.69
C LEU A 284 -2.78 -18.32 -8.94
N GLU A 285 -3.12 -19.31 -9.77
CA GLU A 285 -2.44 -19.57 -11.04
C GLU A 285 -2.57 -18.40 -12.01
N ASN A 286 -3.76 -17.82 -12.13
CA ASN A 286 -3.99 -16.64 -12.96
C ASN A 286 -3.16 -15.43 -12.50
N VAL A 287 -2.89 -15.31 -11.19
CA VAL A 287 -2.06 -14.23 -10.64
C VAL A 287 -0.56 -14.52 -10.78
N PHE A 288 -0.09 -15.73 -10.48
CA PHE A 288 1.35 -16.01 -10.34
C PHE A 288 1.98 -16.73 -11.53
N MET A 289 1.24 -17.56 -12.27
CA MET A 289 1.84 -18.35 -13.35
C MET A 289 2.42 -17.48 -14.48
N PRO A 290 1.73 -16.43 -14.98
CA PRO A 290 2.31 -15.52 -15.98
C PRO A 290 3.61 -14.84 -15.51
N LEU A 291 3.73 -14.59 -14.20
CA LEU A 291 4.94 -13.99 -13.62
C LEU A 291 6.09 -14.99 -13.55
N PHE A 292 5.81 -16.26 -13.26
CA PHE A 292 6.80 -17.33 -13.34
C PHE A 292 7.26 -17.52 -14.78
N GLU A 293 6.33 -17.58 -15.74
CA GLU A 293 6.63 -17.71 -17.16
C GLU A 293 7.51 -16.55 -17.65
N ALA A 294 7.13 -15.30 -17.39
CA ALA A 294 7.93 -14.12 -17.73
C ALA A 294 9.29 -14.07 -17.00
N THR A 295 9.37 -14.63 -15.80
CA THR A 295 10.62 -14.74 -15.04
C THR A 295 11.53 -15.83 -15.62
N ILE A 296 10.99 -16.96 -16.08
CA ILE A 296 11.74 -18.10 -16.66
C ILE A 296 12.15 -17.78 -18.10
N ASN A 297 11.30 -17.12 -18.87
CA ASN A 297 11.58 -16.74 -20.24
C ASN A 297 11.01 -15.34 -20.51
N PRO A 298 11.80 -14.27 -20.32
CA PRO A 298 11.34 -12.91 -20.62
C PRO A 298 10.84 -12.71 -22.06
N CYS A 299 11.30 -13.55 -23.02
CA CYS A 299 10.86 -13.48 -24.40
C CYS A 299 9.45 -14.04 -24.64
N SER A 300 8.87 -14.83 -23.70
CA SER A 300 7.48 -15.29 -23.84
C SER A 300 6.46 -14.23 -23.44
N HIS A 301 6.84 -13.27 -22.60
CA HIS A 301 6.01 -12.10 -22.24
C HIS A 301 6.85 -10.82 -22.24
N PRO A 302 7.25 -10.29 -23.41
CA PRO A 302 8.19 -9.18 -23.49
C PRO A 302 7.64 -7.88 -22.89
N GLU A 303 6.38 -7.54 -23.15
CA GLU A 303 5.72 -6.36 -22.57
C GLU A 303 5.57 -6.50 -21.06
N LEU A 304 5.20 -7.70 -20.57
CA LEU A 304 5.10 -7.98 -19.14
C LEU A 304 6.47 -7.84 -18.47
N HIS A 305 7.53 -8.37 -19.05
CA HIS A 305 8.87 -8.22 -18.52
C HIS A 305 9.25 -6.75 -18.34
N LEU A 306 8.99 -5.91 -19.36
CA LEU A 306 9.23 -4.46 -19.27
C LEU A 306 8.37 -3.78 -18.21
N PHE A 307 7.08 -4.14 -18.12
CA PHE A 307 6.18 -3.57 -17.12
C PHE A 307 6.63 -3.90 -15.69
N LEU A 308 7.09 -5.13 -15.45
CA LEU A 308 7.53 -5.60 -14.13
C LEU A 308 8.79 -4.89 -13.60
N GLU A 309 9.57 -4.20 -14.44
CA GLU A 309 10.67 -3.33 -13.99
C GLU A 309 10.18 -2.12 -13.17
N HIS A 310 8.90 -1.78 -13.28
CA HIS A 310 8.26 -0.66 -12.58
C HIS A 310 7.29 -1.10 -11.47
N VAL A 311 6.99 -2.39 -11.40
CA VAL A 311 6.15 -2.98 -10.34
C VAL A 311 7.01 -3.28 -9.12
N VAL A 312 6.58 -2.78 -7.96
CA VAL A 312 7.35 -2.91 -6.70
C VAL A 312 6.72 -3.89 -5.71
N GLY A 313 5.45 -4.25 -5.87
CA GLY A 313 4.79 -5.10 -4.88
C GLY A 313 3.35 -5.46 -5.19
N PHE A 314 2.79 -6.24 -4.28
CA PHE A 314 1.40 -6.68 -4.25
C PHE A 314 0.64 -6.02 -3.10
N ASP A 315 -0.63 -5.78 -3.33
CA ASP A 315 -1.60 -5.34 -2.34
C ASP A 315 -2.81 -6.29 -2.36
N SER A 316 -3.48 -6.47 -1.23
CA SER A 316 -4.74 -7.19 -1.13
C SER A 316 -5.84 -6.23 -0.69
N VAL A 317 -6.90 -6.12 -1.48
CA VAL A 317 -7.97 -5.11 -1.32
C VAL A 317 -9.35 -5.74 -1.25
N ASP A 318 -10.35 -4.94 -0.85
CA ASP A 318 -11.81 -5.16 -0.72
C ASP A 318 -12.29 -4.71 0.67
N ASP A 319 -13.60 -4.63 0.89
CA ASP A 319 -14.23 -4.25 2.15
C ASP A 319 -13.83 -5.20 3.30
N GLU A 320 -12.92 -4.72 4.15
CA GLU A 320 -12.42 -5.45 5.32
C GLU A 320 -13.49 -5.64 6.41
N SER A 321 -14.61 -4.92 6.34
CA SER A 321 -15.70 -5.03 7.32
C SER A 321 -16.64 -6.22 7.07
N LYS A 322 -16.56 -6.86 5.89
CA LYS A 322 -17.35 -8.06 5.58
C LYS A 322 -17.06 -9.17 6.60
N PRO A 323 -18.10 -9.88 7.08
CA PRO A 323 -17.91 -10.95 8.03
C PRO A 323 -17.16 -12.12 7.38
N GLU A 324 -16.19 -12.67 8.10
CA GLU A 324 -15.50 -13.90 7.71
C GLU A 324 -16.13 -15.08 8.45
N HIS A 325 -16.65 -16.07 7.71
CA HIS A 325 -17.31 -17.24 8.30
C HIS A 325 -16.33 -18.32 8.77
N HIS A 326 -15.09 -18.31 8.26
CA HIS A 326 -14.08 -19.32 8.51
C HIS A 326 -12.81 -18.68 9.07
N ILE A 327 -12.23 -19.27 10.12
CA ILE A 327 -10.89 -18.90 10.59
C ILE A 327 -9.89 -19.81 9.90
N PHE A 328 -8.88 -19.23 9.26
CA PHE A 328 -7.83 -20.01 8.62
C PHE A 328 -7.04 -20.85 9.63
N ASN A 329 -7.03 -22.16 9.42
CA ASN A 329 -6.39 -23.16 10.28
C ASN A 329 -5.90 -24.35 9.44
N LEU A 330 -5.40 -25.40 10.08
CA LEU A 330 -4.89 -26.59 9.39
C LEU A 330 -5.97 -27.49 8.77
N ASP A 331 -7.21 -27.33 9.20
CA ASP A 331 -8.36 -28.06 8.65
C ASP A 331 -8.99 -27.30 7.46
N SER A 332 -8.52 -26.08 7.18
CA SER A 332 -8.97 -25.30 6.03
C SER A 332 -8.54 -25.99 4.74
N PRO A 333 -9.41 -26.06 3.71
CA PRO A 333 -9.08 -26.77 2.48
C PRO A 333 -7.92 -26.11 1.75
N LEU A 334 -7.13 -26.92 1.05
CA LEU A 334 -6.07 -26.41 0.17
C LEU A 334 -6.68 -25.64 -1.01
N PRO A 335 -5.93 -24.78 -1.70
CA PRO A 335 -6.48 -23.92 -2.75
C PRO A 335 -7.21 -24.68 -3.85
N ALA A 336 -6.73 -25.88 -4.19
CA ALA A 336 -7.33 -26.74 -5.22
C ALA A 336 -8.69 -27.32 -4.78
N ASP A 337 -8.87 -27.50 -3.47
CA ASP A 337 -10.06 -28.08 -2.85
C ASP A 337 -11.04 -27.01 -2.37
N TRP A 338 -10.65 -25.73 -2.38
CA TRP A 338 -11.54 -24.61 -2.07
C TRP A 338 -12.46 -24.33 -3.26
N THR A 339 -13.53 -25.11 -3.37
CA THR A 339 -14.54 -25.01 -4.44
C THR A 339 -15.88 -24.42 -3.96
N THR A 340 -15.99 -24.09 -2.67
CA THR A 340 -17.22 -23.54 -2.07
C THR A 340 -17.46 -22.10 -2.53
N GLU A 341 -18.71 -21.64 -2.44
CA GLU A 341 -19.08 -20.26 -2.77
C GLU A 341 -18.64 -19.26 -1.68
N ASP A 342 -18.23 -19.75 -0.51
CA ASP A 342 -17.70 -18.92 0.57
C ASP A 342 -16.35 -18.31 0.18
N ASN A 343 -16.19 -17.02 0.44
CA ASN A 343 -14.92 -16.33 0.24
C ASN A 343 -13.88 -16.85 1.24
N PRO A 344 -12.65 -17.20 0.82
CA PRO A 344 -11.56 -17.50 1.75
C PRO A 344 -11.29 -16.32 2.70
N PRO A 345 -10.89 -16.59 3.96
CA PRO A 345 -10.61 -15.52 4.91
C PRO A 345 -9.35 -14.74 4.52
N TYR A 346 -9.23 -13.51 5.03
CA TYR A 346 -8.12 -12.59 4.76
C TYR A 346 -6.74 -13.21 4.95
N SER A 347 -6.54 -13.96 6.05
CA SER A 347 -5.26 -14.61 6.33
C SER A 347 -4.91 -15.71 5.32
N TYR A 348 -5.92 -16.36 4.73
CA TYR A 348 -5.76 -17.36 3.66
C TYR A 348 -5.22 -16.69 2.40
N TYR A 349 -5.86 -15.60 1.96
CA TYR A 349 -5.40 -14.79 0.82
C TYR A 349 -3.95 -14.32 1.01
N LEU A 350 -3.64 -13.73 2.17
CA LEU A 350 -2.30 -13.21 2.42
C LEU A 350 -1.24 -14.32 2.46
N TYR A 351 -1.52 -15.44 3.12
CA TYR A 351 -0.57 -16.55 3.22
C TYR A 351 -0.22 -17.11 1.84
N TYR A 352 -1.21 -17.47 1.01
CA TYR A 352 -0.93 -18.04 -0.31
C TYR A 352 -0.34 -17.02 -1.29
N THR A 353 -0.72 -15.74 -1.18
CA THR A 353 -0.08 -14.65 -1.93
C THR A 353 1.40 -14.54 -1.54
N TYR A 354 1.70 -14.50 -0.24
CA TYR A 354 3.07 -14.38 0.26
C TYR A 354 3.93 -15.61 -0.07
N ALA A 355 3.38 -16.82 0.06
CA ALA A 355 4.09 -18.06 -0.25
C ALA A 355 4.52 -18.09 -1.73
N ASN A 356 3.58 -17.85 -2.65
CA ASN A 356 3.88 -17.80 -4.08
C ASN A 356 4.85 -16.66 -4.43
N MET A 357 4.64 -15.47 -3.87
CA MET A 357 5.54 -14.33 -4.07
C MET A 357 6.96 -14.63 -3.56
N THR A 358 7.12 -15.36 -2.46
CA THR A 358 8.42 -15.72 -1.90
C THR A 358 9.20 -16.62 -2.86
N VAL A 359 8.56 -17.65 -3.41
CA VAL A 359 9.15 -18.56 -4.41
C VAL A 359 9.53 -17.78 -5.67
N LEU A 360 8.60 -16.98 -6.18
CA LEU A 360 8.83 -16.13 -7.35
C LEU A 360 10.01 -15.17 -7.14
N ASN A 361 10.08 -14.51 -5.98
CA ASN A 361 11.16 -13.58 -5.65
C ASN A 361 12.53 -14.26 -5.57
N GLN A 362 12.62 -15.48 -5.04
CA GLN A 362 13.88 -16.22 -5.03
C GLN A 362 14.36 -16.48 -6.46
N LEU A 363 13.46 -16.92 -7.34
CA LEU A 363 13.78 -17.14 -8.75
C LEU A 363 14.18 -15.83 -9.46
N ARG A 364 13.42 -14.75 -9.25
CA ARG A 364 13.72 -13.43 -9.82
C ARG A 364 15.08 -12.91 -9.34
N ARG A 365 15.39 -13.06 -8.05
CA ARG A 365 16.68 -12.66 -7.46
C ARG A 365 17.85 -13.45 -8.04
N GLN A 366 17.72 -14.77 -8.20
CA GLN A 366 18.75 -15.60 -8.82
C GLN A 366 19.07 -15.16 -10.26
N ARG A 367 18.09 -14.55 -10.94
CA ARG A 367 18.23 -14.00 -12.29
C ARG A 367 18.60 -12.52 -12.34
N GLY A 368 18.78 -11.86 -11.20
CA GLY A 368 19.05 -10.42 -11.13
C GLY A 368 17.86 -9.54 -11.54
N LEU A 369 16.63 -10.06 -11.49
CA LEU A 369 15.40 -9.33 -11.78
C LEU A 369 14.81 -8.67 -10.53
N HIS A 370 14.03 -7.61 -10.72
CA HIS A 370 13.35 -6.89 -9.63
C HIS A 370 12.39 -7.79 -8.85
N THR A 371 12.46 -7.77 -7.51
CA THR A 371 11.58 -8.54 -6.61
C THR A 371 10.42 -7.69 -6.10
N PHE A 372 9.37 -8.35 -5.62
CA PHE A 372 8.15 -7.73 -5.13
C PHE A 372 8.06 -7.79 -3.60
N VAL A 373 7.35 -6.85 -2.98
CA VAL A 373 6.99 -6.88 -1.56
C VAL A 373 5.47 -6.96 -1.38
N LEU A 374 5.02 -7.50 -0.24
CA LEU A 374 3.60 -7.54 0.10
C LEU A 374 3.24 -6.33 0.98
N ARG A 375 2.26 -5.55 0.54
CA ARG A 375 1.82 -4.29 1.15
C ARG A 375 0.29 -4.17 1.18
N PRO A 376 -0.39 -4.97 2.02
CA PRO A 376 -1.83 -5.14 1.94
C PRO A 376 -2.60 -3.97 2.61
N HIS A 377 -3.83 -3.73 2.18
CA HIS A 377 -4.82 -3.04 3.01
C HIS A 377 -5.09 -3.90 4.24
N CYS A 378 -4.90 -3.33 5.43
CA CYS A 378 -4.89 -4.09 6.67
C CYS A 378 -5.28 -3.24 7.88
N GLY A 379 -6.31 -3.69 8.59
CA GLY A 379 -6.79 -3.09 9.83
C GLY A 379 -7.39 -1.71 9.65
N GLU A 380 -7.97 -1.39 8.49
CA GLU A 380 -8.91 -0.28 8.33
C GLU A 380 -10.22 -0.60 9.06
N ALA A 381 -10.73 -1.80 8.83
CA ALA A 381 -11.92 -2.38 9.45
C ALA A 381 -11.70 -3.87 9.76
N GLY A 382 -12.77 -4.62 10.02
CA GLY A 382 -12.69 -6.06 10.23
C GLY A 382 -12.09 -6.51 11.57
N PRO A 383 -11.77 -7.81 11.68
CA PRO A 383 -11.21 -8.43 12.88
C PRO A 383 -9.70 -8.21 13.05
N ILE A 384 -9.22 -8.27 14.29
CA ILE A 384 -7.82 -7.97 14.66
C ILE A 384 -6.80 -8.96 14.06
N HIS A 385 -7.20 -10.19 13.70
CA HIS A 385 -6.26 -11.17 13.11
C HIS A 385 -5.76 -10.78 11.72
N HIS A 386 -6.39 -9.83 11.04
CA HIS A 386 -5.85 -9.24 9.82
C HIS A 386 -4.49 -8.58 10.08
N LEU A 387 -4.43 -7.75 11.14
CA LEU A 387 -3.19 -7.07 11.56
C LEU A 387 -2.10 -8.04 12.03
N VAL A 388 -2.47 -9.22 12.53
CA VAL A 388 -1.53 -10.31 12.81
C VAL A 388 -0.92 -10.84 11.53
N SER A 389 -1.75 -11.12 10.53
CA SER A 389 -1.30 -11.60 9.22
C SER A 389 -0.43 -10.55 8.51
N GLY A 390 -0.84 -9.28 8.55
CA GLY A 390 -0.04 -8.15 8.08
C GLY A 390 1.31 -8.09 8.78
N PHE A 391 1.36 -8.17 10.11
CA PHE A 391 2.62 -8.13 10.86
C PHE A 391 3.59 -9.25 10.49
N MET A 392 3.06 -10.46 10.25
CA MET A 392 3.88 -11.63 9.95
C MET A 392 4.39 -11.65 8.49
N LEU A 393 3.63 -11.11 7.53
CA LEU A 393 3.89 -11.33 6.10
C LEU A 393 4.23 -10.07 5.31
N SER A 394 3.82 -8.89 5.77
CA SER A 394 3.95 -7.65 4.99
C SER A 394 5.20 -6.85 5.33
N GLU A 395 5.71 -6.12 4.34
CA GLU A 395 6.77 -5.12 4.51
C GLU A 395 6.20 -3.85 5.18
N ASN A 396 5.01 -3.47 4.77
CA ASN A 396 4.22 -2.38 5.34
C ASN A 396 2.72 -2.64 5.08
N ILE A 397 1.86 -1.89 5.75
CA ILE A 397 0.40 -1.99 5.61
C ILE A 397 -0.23 -0.65 5.21
N SER A 398 -1.38 -0.71 4.55
CA SER A 398 -2.25 0.46 4.35
C SER A 398 -3.32 0.52 5.46
N HIS A 399 -3.60 1.72 5.97
CA HIS A 399 -4.53 2.09 7.06
C HIS A 399 -4.07 1.83 8.51
N GLY A 400 -4.08 0.60 9.00
CA GLY A 400 -3.68 0.27 10.37
C GLY A 400 -4.51 0.93 11.50
N LEU A 401 -5.74 1.37 11.23
CA LEU A 401 -6.62 2.05 12.20
C LEU A 401 -6.88 1.21 13.45
N LEU A 402 -7.08 -0.09 13.31
CA LEU A 402 -7.45 -0.99 14.40
C LEU A 402 -6.31 -1.31 15.37
N LEU A 403 -5.05 -0.96 15.04
CA LEU A 403 -3.93 -1.07 15.98
C LEU A 403 -4.20 -0.27 17.27
N ARG A 404 -5.00 0.80 17.21
CA ARG A 404 -5.45 1.58 18.37
C ARG A 404 -6.21 0.76 19.42
N LYS A 405 -6.78 -0.39 19.02
CA LYS A 405 -7.53 -1.31 19.89
C LYS A 405 -6.69 -2.51 20.34
N ALA A 406 -5.48 -2.67 19.81
CA ALA A 406 -4.61 -3.81 20.07
C ALA A 406 -3.22 -3.33 20.56
N PRO A 407 -3.07 -2.99 21.86
CA PRO A 407 -1.81 -2.47 22.41
C PRO A 407 -0.61 -3.39 22.17
N VAL A 408 -0.83 -4.71 22.21
CA VAL A 408 0.23 -5.69 21.96
C VAL A 408 0.75 -5.56 20.53
N LEU A 409 -0.14 -5.62 19.53
CA LEU A 409 0.25 -5.46 18.13
C LEU A 409 0.85 -4.08 17.86
N GLN A 410 0.24 -3.01 18.35
CA GLN A 410 0.78 -1.67 18.11
C GLN A 410 2.21 -1.52 18.66
N TYR A 411 2.50 -2.10 19.82
CA TYR A 411 3.84 -2.12 20.37
C TYR A 411 4.81 -2.97 19.53
N LEU A 412 4.34 -4.08 18.96
CA LEU A 412 5.14 -4.88 18.03
C LEU A 412 5.44 -4.14 16.72
N TYR A 413 4.46 -3.45 16.13
CA TYR A 413 4.68 -2.59 14.96
C TYR A 413 5.68 -1.47 15.25
N TYR A 414 5.64 -0.91 16.46
CA TYR A 414 6.66 0.03 16.92
C TYR A 414 8.05 -0.63 17.04
N LEU A 415 8.18 -1.77 17.72
CA LEU A 415 9.48 -2.41 17.92
C LEU A 415 10.11 -2.88 16.60
N ALA A 416 9.29 -3.43 15.70
CA ALA A 416 9.73 -3.92 14.39
C ALA A 416 9.82 -2.81 13.33
N GLN A 417 9.35 -1.60 13.64
CA GLN A 417 9.30 -0.45 12.72
C GLN A 417 8.62 -0.78 11.37
N VAL A 418 7.54 -1.57 11.43
CA VAL A 418 6.73 -1.91 10.24
C VAL A 418 5.98 -0.67 9.75
N GLY A 419 6.07 -0.38 8.45
CA GLY A 419 5.49 0.81 7.84
C GLY A 419 3.96 0.80 7.86
N ILE A 420 3.35 1.97 8.07
CA ILE A 420 1.89 2.16 8.00
C ILE A 420 1.59 3.40 7.14
N ALA A 421 1.03 3.17 5.94
CA ALA A 421 0.50 4.24 5.10
C ALA A 421 -0.91 4.58 5.55
N MET A 422 -1.15 5.81 6.00
CA MET A 422 -2.43 6.23 6.56
C MET A 422 -3.08 7.32 5.70
N SER A 423 -4.38 7.18 5.45
CA SER A 423 -5.17 8.10 4.61
C SER A 423 -6.32 8.75 5.41
N PRO A 424 -6.05 9.76 6.26
CA PRO A 424 -7.02 10.31 7.19
C PRO A 424 -8.32 10.87 6.58
N LEU A 425 -8.29 11.51 5.41
CA LEU A 425 -9.48 12.03 4.74
C LEU A 425 -10.38 10.92 4.22
N SER A 426 -9.79 9.85 3.65
CA SER A 426 -10.51 8.62 3.30
C SER A 426 -11.16 8.00 4.54
N ASN A 427 -10.35 7.76 5.58
CA ASN A 427 -10.85 7.17 6.82
C ASN A 427 -11.96 8.01 7.46
N ASN A 428 -11.89 9.34 7.40
CA ASN A 428 -12.93 10.26 7.86
C ASN A 428 -14.26 10.07 7.14
N SER A 429 -14.21 9.78 5.86
CA SER A 429 -15.38 9.63 5.00
C SER A 429 -16.03 8.26 5.11
N LEU A 430 -15.26 7.23 5.49
CA LEU A 430 -15.70 5.83 5.47
C LEU A 430 -15.88 5.19 6.85
N PHE A 431 -15.01 5.44 7.83
CA PHE A 431 -14.94 4.60 9.03
C PHE A 431 -14.81 5.35 10.35
N LEU A 432 -14.12 6.48 10.38
CA LEU A 432 -13.67 7.10 11.62
C LEU A 432 -13.47 8.60 11.46
N SER A 433 -14.20 9.40 12.24
CA SER A 433 -14.06 10.86 12.20
C SER A 433 -12.62 11.34 12.35
N TYR A 434 -12.27 12.41 11.63
CA TYR A 434 -10.89 12.88 11.46
C TYR A 434 -10.17 13.11 12.80
N HIS A 435 -10.83 13.77 13.77
CA HIS A 435 -10.26 14.01 15.09
C HIS A 435 -10.00 12.75 15.91
N ARG A 436 -10.64 11.63 15.57
CA ARG A 436 -10.43 10.34 16.24
C ARG A 436 -9.39 9.48 15.53
N ASN A 437 -8.87 9.89 14.38
CA ASN A 437 -7.84 9.15 13.66
C ASN A 437 -6.59 8.99 14.55
N PRO A 438 -5.99 7.78 14.65
CA PRO A 438 -4.89 7.54 15.57
C PRO A 438 -3.52 8.02 15.05
N LEU A 439 -3.44 8.61 13.86
CA LEU A 439 -2.16 9.06 13.26
C LEU A 439 -1.32 9.95 14.22
N PRO A 440 -1.87 10.99 14.89
CA PRO A 440 -1.07 11.80 15.82
C PRO A 440 -0.52 10.98 16.99
N GLU A 441 -1.31 10.03 17.48
CA GLU A 441 -0.91 9.14 18.57
C GLU A 441 0.19 8.18 18.10
N TYR A 442 0.08 7.62 16.91
CA TYR A 442 1.10 6.75 16.31
C TYR A 442 2.42 7.50 16.05
N LEU A 443 2.33 8.73 15.54
CA LEU A 443 3.49 9.59 15.34
C LEU A 443 4.16 9.93 16.68
N SER A 444 3.37 10.26 17.70
CA SER A 444 3.90 10.55 19.04
C SER A 444 4.69 9.36 19.60
N ARG A 445 4.19 8.15 19.39
CA ARG A 445 4.80 6.89 19.86
C ARG A 445 6.01 6.48 19.05
N GLY A 446 6.23 7.06 17.88
CA GLY A 446 7.35 6.73 16.99
C GLY A 446 7.11 5.49 16.15
N LEU A 447 5.85 5.18 15.83
CA LEU A 447 5.56 4.21 14.78
C LEU A 447 5.99 4.77 13.42
N MET A 448 6.40 3.88 12.53
CA MET A 448 6.86 4.21 11.18
C MET A 448 5.65 4.48 10.27
N ILE A 449 5.14 5.71 10.29
CA ILE A 449 3.92 6.06 9.54
C ILE A 449 4.18 7.11 8.45
N SER A 450 3.36 7.09 7.41
CA SER A 450 3.27 8.11 6.35
C SER A 450 1.83 8.57 6.15
N LEU A 451 1.67 9.76 5.55
CA LEU A 451 0.40 10.22 4.99
C LEU A 451 0.28 9.75 3.53
N SER A 452 -0.93 9.37 3.14
CA SER A 452 -1.31 8.92 1.82
C SER A 452 -2.73 9.38 1.46
N THR A 453 -3.12 9.27 0.18
CA THR A 453 -4.37 9.89 -0.31
C THR A 453 -5.51 8.92 -0.57
N ASP A 454 -5.22 7.62 -0.74
CA ASP A 454 -6.18 6.57 -1.08
C ASP A 454 -6.85 6.82 -2.43
N ASP A 455 -7.95 7.58 -2.44
CA ASP A 455 -8.73 7.91 -3.62
C ASP A 455 -8.92 9.44 -3.76
N PRO A 456 -7.96 10.16 -4.37
CA PRO A 456 -8.09 11.58 -4.65
C PRO A 456 -9.39 12.00 -5.33
N LEU A 457 -9.91 11.18 -6.26
CA LEU A 457 -11.16 11.44 -6.96
C LEU A 457 -12.36 11.53 -6.01
N GLN A 458 -12.36 10.79 -4.91
CA GLN A 458 -13.47 10.70 -3.97
C GLN A 458 -13.31 11.62 -2.76
N PHE A 459 -12.07 11.92 -2.35
CA PHE A 459 -11.80 12.54 -1.05
C PHE A 459 -11.13 13.92 -1.09
N HIS A 460 -10.63 14.37 -2.25
CA HIS A 460 -9.78 15.56 -2.36
C HIS A 460 -10.33 16.59 -3.34
N PHE A 461 -10.12 17.87 -3.02
CA PHE A 461 -10.59 18.98 -3.86
C PHE A 461 -9.47 19.68 -4.64
N THR A 462 -8.22 19.56 -4.17
CA THR A 462 -7.10 20.33 -4.71
C THR A 462 -6.39 19.62 -5.88
N LYS A 463 -5.55 20.35 -6.62
CA LYS A 463 -4.70 19.79 -7.69
C LYS A 463 -3.58 18.90 -7.13
N GLU A 464 -3.21 19.07 -5.86
CA GLU A 464 -2.12 18.34 -5.20
C GLU A 464 -2.67 17.57 -3.98
N PRO A 465 -3.32 16.41 -4.20
CA PRO A 465 -4.06 15.69 -3.16
C PRO A 465 -3.21 15.36 -1.93
N LEU A 466 -1.97 14.90 -2.14
CA LEU A 466 -1.06 14.60 -1.04
C LEU A 466 -0.76 15.85 -0.21
N MET A 467 -0.55 17.00 -0.85
CA MET A 467 -0.29 18.25 -0.14
C MET A 467 -1.51 18.74 0.64
N GLU A 468 -2.72 18.46 0.17
CA GLU A 468 -3.97 18.70 0.91
C GLU A 468 -4.04 17.84 2.17
N GLU A 469 -3.70 16.55 2.10
CA GLU A 469 -3.59 15.68 3.30
C GLU A 469 -2.62 16.25 4.34
N TYR A 470 -1.39 16.57 3.93
CA TYR A 470 -0.41 17.18 4.85
C TYR A 470 -0.90 18.51 5.42
N SER A 471 -1.55 19.34 4.61
CA SER A 471 -2.03 20.66 5.04
C SER A 471 -3.15 20.54 6.07
N ILE A 472 -4.14 19.66 5.83
CA ILE A 472 -5.25 19.44 6.76
C ILE A 472 -4.73 18.79 8.05
N ALA A 473 -3.89 17.77 7.95
CA ALA A 473 -3.28 17.10 9.11
C ALA A 473 -2.51 18.11 9.98
N ALA A 474 -1.69 18.96 9.37
CA ALA A 474 -0.94 19.99 10.08
C ALA A 474 -1.84 21.01 10.78
N GLN A 475 -2.91 21.47 10.13
CA GLN A 475 -3.80 22.47 10.72
C GLN A 475 -4.69 21.91 11.82
N VAL A 476 -5.19 20.68 11.67
CA VAL A 476 -6.09 20.04 12.63
C VAL A 476 -5.33 19.50 13.83
N TRP A 477 -4.20 18.83 13.62
CA TRP A 477 -3.42 18.21 14.69
C TRP A 477 -2.23 19.04 15.17
N LYS A 478 -2.07 20.26 14.63
CA LYS A 478 -1.00 21.20 15.00
C LYS A 478 0.40 20.61 14.82
N LEU A 479 0.60 19.87 13.72
CA LEU A 479 1.90 19.29 13.40
C LEU A 479 2.90 20.40 13.06
N SER A 480 4.11 20.31 13.63
CA SER A 480 5.20 21.21 13.32
C SER A 480 5.80 20.92 11.93
N SER A 481 6.64 21.83 11.43
CA SER A 481 7.41 21.57 10.21
C SER A 481 8.31 20.33 10.36
N CYS A 482 8.88 20.10 11.55
CA CYS A 482 9.67 18.91 11.84
C CYS A 482 8.83 17.63 11.71
N ASP A 483 7.60 17.62 12.26
CA ASP A 483 6.69 16.48 12.18
C ASP A 483 6.29 16.17 10.74
N MET A 484 5.95 17.20 9.97
CA MET A 484 5.63 17.05 8.55
C MET A 484 6.83 16.52 7.74
N CYS A 485 8.05 16.97 8.05
CA CYS A 485 9.26 16.47 7.39
C CYS A 485 9.58 15.03 7.82
N GLU A 486 9.30 14.64 9.07
CA GLU A 486 9.45 13.27 9.56
C GLU A 486 8.51 12.31 8.82
N LEU A 487 7.23 12.67 8.68
CA LEU A 487 6.25 11.91 7.90
C LEU A 487 6.66 11.76 6.43
N ALA A 488 7.15 12.85 5.82
CA ALA A 488 7.66 12.84 4.45
C ALA A 488 8.91 11.93 4.31
N ARG A 489 9.86 12.02 5.22
CA ARG A 489 11.03 11.12 5.26
C ARG A 489 10.60 9.66 5.37
N ASN A 490 9.64 9.36 6.24
CA ASN A 490 9.14 8.00 6.44
C ASN A 490 8.46 7.45 5.18
N SER A 491 7.70 8.28 4.46
CA SER A 491 7.10 7.89 3.18
C SER A 491 8.14 7.43 2.15
N VAL A 492 9.28 8.12 2.06
CA VAL A 492 10.38 7.73 1.16
C VAL A 492 11.03 6.43 1.63
N LEU A 493 11.27 6.27 2.93
CA LEU A 493 11.90 5.07 3.48
C LEU A 493 11.07 3.82 3.20
N MET A 494 9.76 3.86 3.42
CA MET A 494 8.88 2.70 3.20
C MET A 494 8.45 2.49 1.74
N SER A 495 8.70 3.46 0.85
CA SER A 495 8.38 3.33 -0.58
C SER A 495 9.20 2.24 -1.28
N GLY A 496 8.80 1.84 -2.48
CA GLY A 496 9.42 0.84 -3.34
C GLY A 496 10.44 1.42 -4.33
N PHE A 497 10.79 2.71 -4.20
CA PHE A 497 11.81 3.33 -5.04
C PHE A 497 13.20 2.71 -4.79
N SER A 498 14.04 2.74 -5.83
CA SER A 498 15.36 2.11 -5.80
C SER A 498 16.27 2.71 -4.71
N HIS A 499 17.24 1.93 -4.25
CA HIS A 499 18.29 2.40 -3.34
C HIS A 499 18.98 3.68 -3.87
N ARG A 500 19.21 3.76 -5.19
CA ARG A 500 19.80 4.94 -5.83
C ARG A 500 18.92 6.18 -5.65
N ALA A 501 17.61 6.05 -5.86
CA ALA A 501 16.66 7.15 -5.65
C ALA A 501 16.61 7.56 -4.17
N LYS A 502 16.45 6.60 -3.25
CA LYS A 502 16.41 6.88 -1.80
C LYS A 502 17.70 7.51 -1.28
N SER A 503 18.86 7.04 -1.73
CA SER A 503 20.17 7.63 -1.43
C SER A 503 20.27 9.07 -1.94
N TYR A 504 19.77 9.33 -3.14
CA TYR A 504 19.68 10.68 -3.68
C TYR A 504 18.67 11.58 -2.93
N TRP A 505 17.59 11.03 -2.40
CA TRP A 505 16.53 11.81 -1.74
C TRP A 505 16.77 12.06 -0.26
N LEU A 506 17.34 11.09 0.46
CA LEU A 506 17.52 11.13 1.92
C LEU A 506 18.97 11.34 2.34
N GLY A 507 19.93 10.96 1.48
CA GLY A 507 21.36 11.05 1.74
C GLY A 507 22.07 9.70 1.58
N PRO A 508 23.40 9.72 1.36
CA PRO A 508 24.17 8.52 1.03
C PRO A 508 24.18 7.46 2.14
N ASN A 509 23.91 7.85 3.38
CA ASN A 509 23.93 6.96 4.55
C ASN A 509 22.53 6.58 5.04
N TYR A 510 21.46 6.80 4.27
CA TYR A 510 20.08 6.65 4.75
C TYR A 510 19.75 5.26 5.33
N TYR A 511 20.49 4.23 4.94
CA TYR A 511 20.34 2.84 5.37
C TYR A 511 21.01 2.54 6.73
N LYS A 512 21.79 3.48 7.28
CA LYS A 512 22.38 3.33 8.61
C LYS A 512 21.32 3.58 9.69
N GLU A 513 21.66 3.33 10.94
CA GLU A 513 20.79 3.61 12.08
C GLU A 513 21.14 4.96 12.73
N GLY A 514 20.18 5.50 13.48
CA GLY A 514 20.36 6.72 14.26
C GLY A 514 20.63 7.99 13.45
N PRO A 515 21.22 9.03 14.05
CA PRO A 515 21.49 10.31 13.39
C PRO A 515 22.34 10.20 12.12
N LEU A 516 23.23 9.20 12.03
CA LEU A 516 24.05 8.95 10.85
C LEU A 516 23.23 8.61 9.60
N SER A 517 21.99 8.16 9.79
CA SER A 517 21.02 7.85 8.73
C SER A 517 20.38 9.08 8.09
N ASN A 518 20.67 10.27 8.61
CA ASN A 518 19.96 11.49 8.25
C ASN A 518 20.91 12.53 7.67
N ASP A 519 20.54 13.08 6.50
CA ASP A 519 21.12 14.33 6.01
C ASP A 519 20.02 15.41 6.08
N ILE A 520 20.08 16.27 7.09
CA ILE A 520 19.12 17.36 7.28
C ILE A 520 19.03 18.28 6.05
N ARG A 521 20.08 18.38 5.22
CA ARG A 521 20.06 19.17 3.98
C ARG A 521 19.24 18.51 2.86
N ARG A 522 18.71 17.32 3.11
CA ARG A 522 17.86 16.56 2.19
C ARG A 522 16.50 16.25 2.79
N THR A 523 16.45 15.85 4.05
CA THR A 523 15.22 15.46 4.75
C THR A 523 14.54 16.62 5.46
N ASN A 524 15.30 17.67 5.80
CA ASN A 524 14.89 18.75 6.69
C ASN A 524 14.38 18.27 8.08
N VAL A 525 14.71 17.04 8.47
CA VAL A 525 14.43 16.50 9.81
C VAL A 525 15.66 16.76 10.68
N PRO A 526 15.57 17.51 11.78
CA PRO A 526 16.67 17.73 12.70
C PRO A 526 17.26 16.44 13.27
N ASP A 527 18.58 16.37 13.37
CA ASP A 527 19.27 15.22 13.97
C ASP A 527 18.86 15.01 15.44
N ILE A 528 18.41 16.05 16.12
CA ILE A 528 17.83 16.00 17.47
C ILE A 528 16.58 15.08 17.49
N ARG A 529 15.72 15.18 16.48
CA ARG A 529 14.53 14.33 16.33
C ARG A 529 14.94 12.89 16.06
N VAL A 530 15.88 12.69 15.14
CA VAL A 530 16.34 11.35 14.74
C VAL A 530 17.07 10.65 15.89
N ALA A 531 17.89 11.36 16.65
CA ALA A 531 18.55 10.87 17.86
C ALA A 531 17.51 10.41 18.88
N TYR A 532 16.53 11.26 19.20
CA TYR A 532 15.46 10.92 20.14
C TYR A 532 14.71 9.63 19.74
N ARG A 533 14.33 9.49 18.46
CA ARG A 533 13.63 8.30 17.96
C ARG A 533 14.50 7.05 18.10
N SER A 534 15.77 7.14 17.69
CA SER A 534 16.72 6.04 17.71
C SER A 534 17.05 5.59 19.14
N GLU A 535 17.34 6.53 20.04
CA GLU A 535 17.65 6.27 21.44
C GLU A 535 16.45 5.61 22.14
N THR A 536 15.24 6.16 21.94
CA THR A 536 14.02 5.62 22.54
C THR A 536 13.72 4.21 22.04
N LEU A 537 13.83 3.94 20.73
CA LEU A 537 13.66 2.59 20.19
C LEU A 537 14.70 1.61 20.74
N THR A 538 15.96 2.05 20.80
CA THR A 538 17.06 1.22 21.33
C THR A 538 16.84 0.89 22.81
N GLU A 539 16.37 1.84 23.61
CA GLU A 539 16.02 1.61 25.02
C GLU A 539 14.89 0.57 25.17
N GLU A 540 13.81 0.67 24.39
CA GLU A 540 12.72 -0.31 24.43
C GLU A 540 13.18 -1.70 24.00
N LEU A 541 13.98 -1.79 22.93
CA LEU A 541 14.58 -3.06 22.48
C LEU A 541 15.54 -3.63 23.53
N HIS A 542 16.34 -2.79 24.18
CA HIS A 542 17.23 -3.20 25.25
C HIS A 542 16.45 -3.75 26.45
N LEU A 543 15.35 -3.10 26.83
CA LEU A 543 14.49 -3.55 27.91
C LEU A 543 13.93 -4.97 27.66
N ILE A 544 13.47 -5.23 26.43
CA ILE A 544 12.95 -6.56 26.05
C ILE A 544 14.08 -7.59 26.02
N THR A 545 15.22 -7.27 25.39
CA THR A 545 16.35 -8.21 25.25
C THR A 545 17.03 -8.50 26.59
N GLN A 546 17.12 -7.53 27.50
CA GLN A 546 17.66 -7.71 28.84
C GLN A 546 16.79 -8.64 29.68
N ALA A 547 15.46 -8.50 29.60
CA ALA A 547 14.53 -9.39 30.29
C ALA A 547 14.73 -10.86 29.84
N VAL A 548 14.87 -11.09 28.53
CA VAL A 548 15.13 -12.44 27.97
C VAL A 548 16.47 -13.01 28.46
N ARG A 549 17.53 -12.20 28.47
CA ARG A 549 18.85 -12.65 28.94
C ARG A 549 18.89 -13.00 30.42
N THR A 550 18.08 -12.32 31.23
CA THR A 550 18.00 -12.57 32.67
C THR A 550 17.23 -13.86 32.97
N ASP A 551 16.16 -14.11 32.22
CA ASP A 551 15.37 -15.35 32.30
C ASP A 551 16.18 -16.58 31.84
N ALA A 552 17.02 -16.44 30.80
CA ALA A 552 17.89 -17.54 30.34
C ALA A 552 19.04 -17.91 31.31
N LYS A 553 19.27 -17.11 32.35
CA LYS A 553 20.27 -17.36 33.41
C LYS A 553 19.65 -17.93 34.68
N LEU A 554 18.32 -17.94 34.78
CA LEU A 554 17.53 -18.60 35.83
C LEU A 554 17.14 -20.01 35.34
#